data_AF-A0A4Q7DWD5-F1
#
_entry.id   AF-A0A4Q7DWD5-F1
#
_cell.length_a   1.000
_cell.length_b   1.000
_cell.length_c   1.000
_cell.angle_alpha   90.00
_cell.angle_beta   90.00
_cell.angle_gamma   90.00
#
_symmetry.space_group_name_H-M   'P 1'
#
loop_
_entity.id
_entity.type
_entity.pdbx_description
1 polymer ?
#
loop_
_entity_poly.entity_id
_entity_poly.type
_entity_poly.pdbx_seq_one_letter_code
_entity_poly.pdbx_strand_id
1 'polypeptide(L)'
;MITLNVNSLENAEIFFKELGLEEEIALNETYDPILETLALPVEIIDEIHDKILALKLPVSPITPSVDGKHMFSFIAPEGNTFIVIGEWVEQPYTSEARTEFLTNIKALKPLSAQQLATLPAESLILFGRVTCPWTRRFARQLPAFADQTIYYVDTENTDLDLDLQAFRSTYTIATVPSFIRKNADGTFRKFDNKKENLSDFIK
;
A
#
# COMPACT_ATOMS: atom_id res chain seq x y z
N MET A 1 8.00 -19.12 -3.74
CA MET A 1 7.65 -20.05 -4.84
C MET A 1 7.35 -21.46 -4.33
N ILE A 2 6.07 -21.84 -4.37
CA ILE A 2 5.53 -23.16 -4.04
C ILE A 2 5.19 -23.88 -5.34
N THR A 3 5.43 -25.18 -5.44
CA THR A 3 4.98 -25.98 -6.59
C THR A 3 3.62 -26.59 -6.28
N LEU A 4 2.64 -26.38 -7.17
CA LEU A 4 1.28 -26.86 -7.05
C LEU A 4 0.93 -27.77 -8.24
N ASN A 5 0.43 -28.95 -7.94
CA ASN A 5 -0.16 -29.83 -8.94
C ASN A 5 -1.61 -29.39 -9.21
N VAL A 6 -1.96 -29.23 -10.48
CA VAL A 6 -3.29 -28.78 -10.91
C VAL A 6 -3.85 -29.70 -11.98
N ASN A 7 -5.18 -29.73 -12.08
CA ASN A 7 -5.87 -30.55 -13.06
C ASN A 7 -5.96 -29.89 -14.45
N SER A 8 -5.72 -28.57 -14.51
CA SER A 8 -5.71 -27.80 -15.75
C SER A 8 -4.75 -26.62 -15.62
N LEU A 9 -3.64 -26.65 -16.36
CA LEU A 9 -2.66 -25.55 -16.34
C LEU A 9 -3.27 -24.23 -16.78
N GLU A 10 -4.02 -24.22 -17.89
CA GLU A 10 -4.61 -23.00 -18.45
C GLU A 10 -5.51 -22.28 -17.43
N ASN A 11 -6.41 -23.03 -16.78
CA ASN A 11 -7.32 -22.44 -15.79
C ASN A 11 -6.57 -21.95 -14.54
N ALA A 12 -5.57 -22.72 -14.09
CA ALA A 12 -4.77 -22.34 -12.93
C ALA A 12 -3.90 -21.11 -13.20
N GLU A 13 -3.27 -21.01 -14.38
CA GLU A 13 -2.49 -19.85 -14.79
C GLU A 13 -3.34 -18.58 -14.81
N ILE A 14 -4.54 -18.63 -15.41
CA ILE A 14 -5.48 -17.51 -15.43
C ILE A 14 -5.87 -17.12 -14.00
N PHE A 15 -6.18 -18.11 -13.16
CA PHE A 15 -6.60 -17.89 -11.77
C PHE A 15 -5.52 -17.20 -10.94
N PHE A 16 -4.30 -17.74 -10.91
CA PHE A 16 -3.23 -17.18 -10.09
C PHE A 16 -2.71 -15.86 -10.62
N LYS A 17 -2.73 -15.65 -11.94
CA LYS A 17 -2.45 -14.35 -12.54
C LYS A 17 -3.48 -13.29 -12.18
N GLU A 18 -4.77 -13.65 -12.17
CA GLU A 18 -5.82 -12.73 -11.73
C GLU A 18 -5.54 -12.29 -10.29
N LEU A 19 -5.14 -13.20 -9.41
CA LEU A 19 -4.76 -12.91 -8.02
C LEU A 19 -3.43 -12.15 -7.86
N GLY A 20 -2.59 -12.06 -8.90
CA GLY A 20 -1.24 -11.49 -8.80
C GLY A 20 -0.25 -12.38 -8.05
N LEU A 21 -0.44 -13.70 -8.12
CA LEU A 21 0.33 -14.73 -7.41
C LEU A 21 1.20 -15.59 -8.34
N GLU A 22 1.34 -15.20 -9.61
CA GLU A 22 2.10 -15.94 -10.62
C GLU A 22 3.59 -16.10 -10.29
N GLU A 23 4.17 -15.20 -9.48
CA GLU A 23 5.56 -15.30 -9.02
C GLU A 23 5.71 -16.20 -7.78
N GLU A 24 4.61 -16.44 -7.05
CA GLU A 24 4.62 -17.24 -5.83
C GLU A 24 4.29 -18.71 -6.06
N ILE A 25 3.68 -19.05 -7.19
CA ILE A 25 3.16 -20.40 -7.48
C ILE A 25 3.71 -20.89 -8.82
N ALA A 26 4.46 -21.99 -8.76
CA ALA A 26 4.85 -22.77 -9.93
C ALA A 26 3.81 -23.88 -10.14
N LEU A 27 3.31 -24.03 -11.37
CA LEU A 27 2.25 -24.98 -11.69
C LEU A 27 2.81 -26.21 -12.41
N ASN A 28 2.22 -27.36 -12.12
CA ASN A 28 2.50 -28.63 -12.80
C ASN A 28 1.19 -29.36 -13.11
N GLU A 29 1.08 -29.95 -14.31
CA GLU A 29 -0.12 -30.70 -14.69
C GLU A 29 0.04 -32.17 -14.31
N THR A 30 -0.58 -32.54 -13.19
CA THR A 30 -0.65 -33.93 -12.75
C THR A 30 -1.98 -34.14 -12.05
N TYR A 31 -2.63 -35.28 -12.32
CA TYR A 31 -3.82 -35.67 -11.56
C TYR A 31 -3.42 -35.93 -10.10
N ASP A 32 -3.86 -35.05 -9.21
CA ASP A 32 -3.63 -35.16 -7.78
C ASP A 32 -4.98 -35.10 -7.04
N PRO A 33 -5.44 -36.20 -6.45
CA PRO A 33 -6.70 -36.22 -5.71
C PRO A 33 -6.55 -35.67 -4.28
N ILE A 34 -5.35 -35.35 -3.82
CA ILE A 34 -5.09 -34.93 -2.45
C ILE A 34 -5.22 -33.41 -2.35
N LEU A 35 -6.17 -32.95 -1.53
CA LEU A 35 -6.29 -31.53 -1.22
C LEU A 35 -5.18 -31.09 -0.27
N GLU A 36 -4.52 -30.00 -0.64
CA GLU A 36 -3.41 -29.43 0.12
C GLU A 36 -3.84 -28.19 0.91
N THR A 37 -3.04 -27.87 1.93
CA THR A 37 -3.09 -26.57 2.62
C THR A 37 -1.73 -25.90 2.48
N LEU A 38 -1.70 -24.75 1.81
CA LEU A 38 -0.47 -24.07 1.42
C LEU A 38 -0.41 -22.67 2.02
N ALA A 39 0.72 -22.30 2.62
CA ALA A 39 0.92 -20.97 3.19
C ALA A 39 1.72 -20.09 2.22
N LEU A 40 1.14 -18.97 1.80
CA LEU A 40 1.71 -18.00 0.85
C LEU A 40 2.14 -16.73 1.60
N PRO A 41 3.44 -16.53 1.83
CA PRO A 41 3.93 -15.24 2.32
C PRO A 41 3.91 -14.22 1.17
N VAL A 42 3.24 -13.10 1.39
CA VAL A 42 3.16 -11.97 0.44
C VAL A 42 3.51 -10.67 1.16
N GLU A 43 3.83 -9.63 0.41
CA GLU A 43 4.08 -8.31 1.00
C GLU A 43 2.80 -7.70 1.58
N ILE A 44 1.73 -7.68 0.77
CA ILE A 44 0.46 -7.01 1.07
C ILE A 44 -0.69 -7.98 0.76
N ILE A 45 -1.64 -8.08 1.69
CA ILE A 45 -2.76 -9.02 1.54
C ILE A 45 -4.03 -8.39 0.93
N ASP A 46 -4.13 -7.06 0.94
CA ASP A 46 -5.35 -6.30 0.59
C ASP A 46 -5.88 -6.64 -0.81
N GLU A 47 -5.06 -6.51 -1.85
CA GLU A 47 -5.48 -6.75 -3.24
C GLU A 47 -5.91 -8.21 -3.48
N ILE A 48 -5.17 -9.16 -2.90
CA ILE A 48 -5.51 -10.59 -3.01
C ILE A 48 -6.86 -10.84 -2.33
N HIS A 49 -7.04 -10.34 -1.11
CA HIS A 49 -8.28 -10.50 -0.36
C HIS A 49 -9.49 -9.93 -1.11
N ASP A 50 -9.37 -8.73 -1.70
CA ASP A 50 -10.43 -8.10 -2.48
C ASP A 50 -10.80 -8.92 -3.73
N LYS A 51 -9.80 -9.45 -4.44
CA LYS A 51 -10.04 -10.32 -5.60
C LYS A 51 -10.71 -11.64 -5.21
N ILE A 52 -10.31 -12.24 -4.09
CA ILE A 52 -10.95 -13.45 -3.55
C ILE A 52 -12.43 -13.19 -3.24
N LEU A 53 -12.76 -12.05 -2.63
CA LEU A 53 -14.14 -11.63 -2.40
C LEU A 53 -14.91 -11.40 -3.71
N ALA A 54 -14.29 -10.75 -4.69
CA ALA A 54 -14.90 -10.50 -6.01
C ALA A 54 -15.21 -11.80 -6.76
N LEU A 55 -14.33 -12.80 -6.64
CA LEU A 55 -14.50 -14.16 -7.17
C LEU A 55 -15.50 -15.00 -6.36
N LYS A 56 -16.00 -14.49 -5.22
CA LYS A 56 -16.96 -15.15 -4.32
C LYS A 56 -16.47 -16.51 -3.80
N LEU A 57 -15.16 -16.64 -3.60
CA LEU A 57 -14.59 -17.85 -3.04
C LEU A 57 -14.85 -17.93 -1.53
N PRO A 58 -14.93 -19.15 -0.94
CA PRO A 58 -14.95 -19.30 0.50
C PRO A 58 -13.68 -18.69 1.11
N VAL A 59 -13.84 -17.75 2.04
CA VAL A 59 -12.74 -17.00 2.64
C VAL A 59 -12.96 -16.85 4.15
N SER A 60 -11.88 -16.94 4.93
CA SER A 60 -11.91 -16.64 6.37
C SER A 60 -11.84 -15.14 6.63
N PRO A 61 -12.24 -14.66 7.82
CA PRO A 61 -11.87 -13.32 8.25
C PRO A 61 -10.35 -13.13 8.28
N ILE A 62 -9.89 -11.91 8.06
CA ILE A 62 -8.50 -11.51 8.30
C ILE A 62 -8.25 -11.52 9.81
N THR A 63 -7.17 -12.16 10.23
CA THR A 63 -6.77 -12.30 11.62
C THR A 63 -5.31 -11.92 11.82
N PRO A 64 -4.92 -11.40 13.01
CA PRO A 64 -3.52 -11.14 13.32
C PRO A 64 -2.68 -12.43 13.29
N SER A 65 -1.44 -12.31 12.81
CA SER A 65 -0.40 -13.34 12.80
C SER A 65 0.77 -12.92 13.70
N VAL A 66 1.90 -13.62 13.59
CA VAL A 66 3.17 -13.24 14.23
C VAL A 66 3.74 -11.94 13.63
N ASP A 67 4.53 -11.22 14.43
CA ASP A 67 5.31 -10.05 14.01
C ASP A 67 4.51 -8.90 13.36
N GLY A 68 3.24 -8.71 13.76
CA GLY A 68 2.38 -7.64 13.26
C GLY A 68 1.83 -7.87 11.84
N LYS A 69 2.09 -9.03 11.25
CA LYS A 69 1.46 -9.48 10.01
C LYS A 69 0.03 -9.95 10.28
N HIS A 70 -0.72 -10.15 9.20
CA HIS A 70 -2.07 -10.68 9.22
C HIS A 70 -2.17 -11.86 8.28
N MET A 71 -3.17 -12.71 8.51
CA MET A 71 -3.46 -13.84 7.66
C MET A 71 -4.95 -14.01 7.42
N PHE A 72 -5.29 -14.55 6.26
CA PHE A 72 -6.60 -15.10 5.95
C PHE A 72 -6.41 -16.37 5.12
N SER A 73 -7.43 -17.21 5.08
CA SER A 73 -7.44 -18.37 4.20
C SER A 73 -8.58 -18.32 3.19
N PHE A 74 -8.38 -18.94 2.03
CA PHE A 74 -9.43 -19.14 1.04
C PHE A 74 -9.34 -20.55 0.44
N ILE A 75 -10.46 -21.02 -0.12
CA ILE A 75 -10.53 -22.29 -0.85
C ILE A 75 -10.53 -21.99 -2.35
N ALA A 76 -9.52 -22.46 -3.06
CA ALA A 76 -9.42 -22.32 -4.51
C ALA A 76 -10.47 -23.19 -5.24
N PRO A 77 -10.77 -22.93 -6.52
CA PRO A 77 -11.74 -23.73 -7.29
C PRO A 77 -11.48 -25.24 -7.30
N GLU A 78 -10.21 -25.65 -7.23
CA GLU A 78 -9.79 -27.05 -7.19
C GLU A 78 -9.87 -27.69 -5.79
N GLY A 79 -10.26 -26.93 -4.77
CA GLY A 79 -10.47 -27.39 -3.38
C GLY A 79 -9.27 -27.21 -2.45
N ASN A 80 -8.09 -26.85 -2.97
CA ASN A 80 -6.92 -26.54 -2.16
C ASN A 80 -7.18 -25.32 -1.26
N THR A 81 -6.68 -25.39 -0.02
CA THR A 81 -6.77 -24.28 0.94
C THR A 81 -5.48 -23.48 0.90
N PHE A 82 -5.59 -22.17 0.71
CA PHE A 82 -4.46 -21.26 0.75
C PHE A 82 -4.56 -20.38 1.98
N ILE A 83 -3.45 -20.24 2.72
CA ILE A 83 -3.29 -19.34 3.84
C ILE A 83 -2.38 -18.21 3.38
N VAL A 84 -2.92 -17.02 3.17
CA VAL A 84 -2.15 -15.85 2.72
C VAL A 84 -1.69 -15.08 3.95
N ILE A 85 -0.39 -14.77 4.03
CA ILE A 85 0.23 -14.10 5.18
C ILE A 85 1.01 -12.87 4.70
N GLY A 86 0.67 -11.68 5.18
CA GLY A 86 1.33 -10.44 4.78
C GLY A 86 0.90 -9.23 5.61
N GLU A 87 1.26 -8.03 5.18
CA GLU A 87 0.76 -6.81 5.80
C GLU A 87 -0.67 -6.52 5.36
N TRP A 88 -1.56 -6.24 6.32
CA TRP A 88 -2.89 -5.70 6.06
C TRP A 88 -2.83 -4.18 6.16
N VAL A 89 -2.92 -3.47 5.04
CA VAL A 89 -2.75 -2.02 5.00
C VAL A 89 -4.05 -1.31 5.30
N GLU A 90 -5.14 -1.75 4.68
CA GLU A 90 -6.48 -1.15 4.76
C GLU A 90 -7.25 -1.56 6.02
N GLN A 91 -6.51 -1.72 7.12
CA GLN A 91 -7.06 -1.92 8.45
C GLN A 91 -8.05 -0.81 8.81
N PRO A 92 -9.11 -1.14 9.56
CA PRO A 92 -10.03 -0.16 10.12
C PRO A 92 -9.29 0.97 10.84
N TYR A 93 -9.76 2.20 10.64
CA TYR A 93 -9.16 3.36 11.28
C TYR A 93 -9.49 3.38 12.79
N THR A 94 -8.46 3.41 13.64
CA THR A 94 -8.60 3.44 15.10
C THR A 94 -7.87 4.61 15.74
N SER A 95 -8.16 4.86 17.02
CA SER A 95 -7.46 5.88 17.83
C SER A 95 -5.96 5.58 18.00
N GLU A 96 -5.59 4.30 18.06
CA GLU A 96 -4.21 3.84 18.12
C GLU A 96 -3.50 4.15 16.81
N ALA A 97 -4.11 3.82 15.66
CA ALA A 97 -3.57 4.14 14.34
C ALA A 97 -3.41 5.66 14.13
N ARG A 98 -4.34 6.47 14.66
CA ARG A 98 -4.22 7.93 14.69
C ARG A 98 -3.00 8.39 15.50
N THR A 99 -2.83 7.83 16.70
CA THR A 99 -1.74 8.18 17.61
C THR A 99 -0.38 7.81 17.03
N GLU A 100 -0.28 6.62 16.43
CA GLU A 100 0.90 6.16 15.70
C GLU A 100 1.24 7.13 14.56
N PHE A 101 0.27 7.47 13.71
CA PHE A 101 0.46 8.42 12.61
C PHE A 101 0.99 9.77 13.09
N LEU A 102 0.34 10.39 14.08
CA LEU A 102 0.76 11.69 14.62
C LEU A 102 2.16 11.64 15.23
N THR A 103 2.52 10.51 15.85
CA THR A 103 3.87 10.29 16.37
C THR A 103 4.89 10.19 15.24
N ASN A 104 4.56 9.50 14.16
CA ASN A 104 5.44 9.31 13.00
C ASN A 104 5.67 10.61 12.23
N ILE A 105 4.67 11.50 12.15
CA ILE A 105 4.80 12.78 11.45
C ILE A 105 5.21 13.94 12.37
N LYS A 106 5.54 13.70 13.65
CA LYS A 106 5.80 14.77 14.63
C LYS A 106 6.91 15.74 14.25
N ALA A 107 7.88 15.29 13.45
CA ALA A 107 9.02 16.09 13.00
C ALA A 107 8.71 16.89 11.71
N LEU A 108 7.59 16.60 11.04
CA LEU A 108 7.19 17.29 9.82
C LEU A 108 6.63 18.67 10.14
N LYS A 109 6.86 19.62 9.24
CA LYS A 109 6.33 20.98 9.34
C LYS A 109 4.95 21.05 8.68
N PRO A 110 3.86 21.30 9.42
CA PRO A 110 2.56 21.47 8.81
C PRO A 110 2.58 22.69 7.88
N LEU A 111 1.92 22.55 6.73
CA LEU A 111 1.90 23.56 5.68
C LEU A 111 0.51 23.61 5.04
N SER A 112 -0.02 24.82 4.85
CA SER A 112 -1.26 24.99 4.08
C SER A 112 -0.99 24.94 2.57
N ALA A 113 -2.01 24.62 1.79
CA ALA A 113 -1.92 24.57 0.33
C ALA A 113 -1.38 25.88 -0.29
N GLN A 114 -1.75 27.02 0.30
CA GLN A 114 -1.40 28.36 -0.18
C GLN A 114 0.10 28.69 0.01
N GLN A 115 0.76 28.05 0.98
CA GLN A 115 2.16 28.32 1.32
C GLN A 115 3.16 27.50 0.48
N LEU A 116 2.68 26.60 -0.38
CA LEU A 116 3.55 25.72 -1.18
C LEU A 116 4.34 26.47 -2.26
N ALA A 117 3.73 27.49 -2.86
CA ALA A 117 4.40 28.32 -3.86
C ALA A 117 5.63 29.05 -3.28
N THR A 118 5.59 29.39 -1.98
CA THR A 118 6.64 30.16 -1.30
C THR A 118 7.76 29.30 -0.73
N LEU A 119 7.63 27.97 -0.77
CA LEU A 119 8.68 27.07 -0.30
C LEU A 119 9.99 27.24 -1.10
N PRO A 120 11.15 27.08 -0.47
CA PRO A 120 12.43 27.10 -1.18
C PRO A 120 12.54 25.92 -2.16
N ALA A 121 13.44 26.03 -3.13
CA ALA A 121 13.84 24.90 -3.97
C ALA A 121 14.34 23.74 -3.10
N GLU A 122 14.22 22.52 -3.62
CA GLU A 122 14.59 21.26 -2.97
C GLU A 122 13.74 20.90 -1.74
N SER A 123 12.64 21.63 -1.47
CA SER A 123 11.72 21.28 -0.39
C SER A 123 11.05 19.93 -0.64
N LEU A 124 10.99 19.11 0.40
CA LEU A 124 10.27 17.83 0.42
C LEU A 124 8.88 18.01 1.01
N ILE A 125 7.85 17.52 0.33
CA ILE A 125 6.46 17.70 0.73
C ILE A 125 5.70 16.37 0.67
N LEU A 126 5.06 16.00 1.77
CA LEU A 126 4.11 14.90 1.88
C LEU A 126 2.68 15.42 1.86
N PHE A 127 1.91 14.93 0.89
CA PHE A 127 0.45 15.06 0.83
C PHE A 127 -0.16 13.78 1.35
N GLY A 128 -1.00 13.90 2.37
CA GLY A 128 -1.57 12.76 3.04
C GLY A 128 -2.77 13.13 3.89
N ARG A 129 -3.42 12.13 4.45
CA ARG A 129 -4.42 12.30 5.49
C ARG A 129 -4.42 11.12 6.44
N VAL A 130 -4.72 11.37 7.71
CA VAL A 130 -4.64 10.34 8.76
C VAL A 130 -5.63 9.20 8.55
N THR A 131 -6.77 9.46 7.91
CA THR A 131 -7.79 8.47 7.58
C THR A 131 -7.35 7.51 6.46
N CYS A 132 -6.38 7.89 5.63
CA CYS A 132 -5.89 7.06 4.54
C CYS A 132 -4.91 5.98 5.05
N PRO A 133 -5.22 4.68 4.90
CA PRO A 133 -4.35 3.60 5.37
C PRO A 133 -2.96 3.63 4.73
N TRP A 134 -2.90 3.87 3.42
CA TRP A 134 -1.64 4.00 2.68
C TRP A 134 -0.78 5.17 3.14
N THR A 135 -1.40 6.28 3.56
CA THR A 135 -0.66 7.41 4.14
C THR A 135 -0.09 7.02 5.50
N ARG A 136 -0.86 6.30 6.33
CA ARG A 136 -0.37 5.79 7.62
C ARG A 136 0.82 4.83 7.43
N ARG A 137 0.72 3.89 6.49
CA ARG A 137 1.83 2.98 6.12
C ARG A 137 3.07 3.77 5.70
N PHE A 138 2.93 4.76 4.81
CA PHE A 138 4.05 5.58 4.35
C PHE A 138 4.70 6.35 5.52
N ALA A 139 3.89 6.92 6.42
CA ALA A 139 4.38 7.72 7.54
C ALA A 139 5.31 6.95 8.48
N ARG A 140 5.16 5.62 8.62
CA ARG A 140 6.04 4.76 9.44
C ARG A 140 7.52 4.86 9.09
N GLN A 141 7.85 5.26 7.87
CA GLN A 141 9.23 5.39 7.39
C GLN A 141 9.86 6.74 7.74
N LEU A 142 9.05 7.76 8.02
CA LEU A 142 9.50 9.14 8.22
C LEU A 142 10.37 9.37 9.48
N PRO A 143 10.18 8.64 10.60
CA PRO A 143 11.07 8.76 11.75
C PRO A 143 12.56 8.51 11.42
N ALA A 144 12.87 7.73 10.38
CA ALA A 144 14.23 7.50 9.91
C ALA A 144 14.89 8.73 9.24
N PHE A 145 14.10 9.76 8.92
CA PHE A 145 14.53 10.99 8.24
C PHE A 145 14.20 12.23 9.08
N ALA A 146 14.19 12.10 10.42
CA ALA A 146 13.82 13.18 11.34
C ALA A 146 14.76 14.40 11.29
N ASP A 147 15.96 14.24 10.73
CA ASP A 147 16.93 15.30 10.45
C ASP A 147 16.60 16.13 9.20
N GLN A 148 15.72 15.62 8.33
CA GLN A 148 15.32 16.27 7.08
C GLN A 148 14.11 17.20 7.30
N THR A 149 14.11 18.35 6.63
CA THR A 149 12.93 19.23 6.64
C THR A 149 11.90 18.74 5.63
N ILE A 150 10.88 18.05 6.13
CA ILE A 150 9.74 17.58 5.34
C ILE A 150 8.50 18.38 5.74
N TYR A 151 7.79 18.92 4.74
CA TYR A 151 6.52 19.60 4.92
C TYR A 151 5.35 18.62 4.81
N TYR A 152 4.31 18.80 5.60
CA TYR A 152 3.09 17.99 5.58
C TYR A 152 1.89 18.85 5.21
N VAL A 153 1.16 18.41 4.20
CA VAL A 153 -0.11 19.02 3.78
C VAL A 153 -1.21 18.00 4.04
N ASP A 154 -2.09 18.34 4.99
CA ASP A 154 -3.28 17.54 5.28
C ASP A 154 -4.31 17.69 4.15
N THR A 155 -4.75 16.56 3.63
CA THR A 155 -5.67 16.49 2.49
C THR A 155 -7.07 16.01 2.88
N GLU A 156 -7.36 15.84 4.18
CA GLU A 156 -8.64 15.31 4.65
C GLU A 156 -9.86 16.06 4.10
N ASN A 157 -9.79 17.40 4.09
CA ASN A 157 -10.91 18.26 3.69
C ASN A 157 -10.87 18.65 2.21
N THR A 158 -10.23 17.86 1.34
CA THR A 158 -10.13 18.18 -0.10
C THR A 158 -11.50 18.48 -0.71
N ASP A 159 -12.56 17.74 -0.36
CA ASP A 159 -13.89 17.94 -0.97
C ASP A 159 -14.57 19.25 -0.55
N LEU A 160 -14.15 19.85 0.56
CA LEU A 160 -14.74 21.06 1.14
C LEU A 160 -13.88 22.31 0.94
N ASP A 161 -12.58 22.13 0.68
CA ASP A 161 -11.60 23.20 0.56
C ASP A 161 -11.22 23.40 -0.93
N LEU A 162 -11.80 24.44 -1.55
CA LEU A 162 -11.56 24.77 -2.96
C LEU A 162 -10.09 25.08 -3.26
N ASP A 163 -9.36 25.66 -2.30
CA ASP A 163 -7.94 25.96 -2.48
C ASP A 163 -7.14 24.67 -2.50
N LEU A 164 -7.49 23.71 -1.64
CA LEU A 164 -6.88 22.38 -1.63
C LEU A 164 -7.19 21.59 -2.92
N GLN A 165 -8.39 21.71 -3.50
CA GLN A 165 -8.73 21.09 -4.79
C GLN A 165 -7.93 21.69 -5.96
N ALA A 166 -7.91 23.02 -6.04
CA ALA A 166 -7.17 23.75 -7.06
C ALA A 166 -5.67 23.44 -6.96
N PHE A 167 -5.16 23.36 -5.73
CA PHE A 167 -3.81 22.93 -5.44
C PHE A 167 -3.56 21.51 -5.96
N ARG A 168 -4.34 20.51 -5.54
CA ARG A 168 -4.13 19.13 -5.97
C ARG A 168 -4.18 18.96 -7.48
N SER A 169 -5.03 19.73 -8.16
CA SER A 169 -5.10 19.76 -9.62
C SER A 169 -3.82 20.35 -10.22
N THR A 170 -3.35 21.49 -9.71
CA THR A 170 -2.13 22.18 -10.16
C THR A 170 -0.90 21.28 -10.07
N TYR A 171 -0.79 20.49 -9.00
CA TYR A 171 0.36 19.63 -8.75
C TYR A 171 0.12 18.16 -9.13
N THR A 172 -0.97 17.87 -9.85
CA THR A 172 -1.33 16.52 -10.31
C THR A 172 -1.33 15.47 -9.18
N ILE A 173 -1.82 15.86 -8.00
CA ILE A 173 -1.96 15.01 -6.81
C ILE A 173 -3.29 14.25 -6.89
N ALA A 174 -3.32 13.22 -7.74
CA ALA A 174 -4.50 12.38 -7.92
C ALA A 174 -4.78 11.50 -6.70
N THR A 175 -3.74 10.88 -6.13
CA THR A 175 -3.85 9.93 -5.02
C THR A 175 -2.97 10.34 -3.83
N VAL A 176 -3.33 9.88 -2.64
CA VAL A 176 -2.51 10.02 -1.43
C VAL A 176 -2.15 8.64 -0.87
N PRO A 177 -0.95 8.46 -0.28
CA PRO A 177 0.08 9.47 -0.08
C PRO A 177 0.73 9.90 -1.40
N SER A 178 1.08 11.17 -1.53
CA SER A 178 1.96 11.67 -2.59
C SER A 178 3.12 12.40 -1.95
N PHE A 179 4.33 11.94 -2.22
CA PHE A 179 5.55 12.58 -1.73
C PHE A 179 6.28 13.22 -2.91
N ILE A 180 6.60 14.51 -2.81
CA ILE A 180 7.18 15.28 -3.91
C ILE A 180 8.36 16.12 -3.43
N ARG A 181 9.24 16.45 -4.37
CA ARG A 181 10.35 17.38 -4.20
C ARG A 181 10.14 18.55 -5.15
N LYS A 182 10.26 19.77 -4.64
CA LYS A 182 10.24 20.98 -5.46
C LYS A 182 11.61 21.17 -6.12
N ASN A 183 11.66 21.31 -7.43
CA ASN A 183 12.90 21.59 -8.17
C ASN A 183 13.20 23.09 -8.17
N ALA A 184 14.44 23.46 -8.50
CA ALA A 184 14.88 24.85 -8.62
C ALA A 184 14.11 25.68 -9.66
N ASP A 185 13.59 25.06 -10.72
CA ASP A 185 12.77 25.70 -11.76
C ASP A 185 11.30 25.86 -11.37
N GLY A 186 10.91 25.45 -10.16
CA GLY A 186 9.54 25.50 -9.66
C GLY A 186 8.66 24.32 -10.09
N THR A 187 9.19 23.37 -10.85
CA THR A 187 8.51 22.09 -11.13
C THR A 187 8.61 21.14 -9.94
N PHE A 188 7.90 20.02 -10.00
CA PHE A 188 7.88 19.02 -8.93
C PHE A 188 8.23 17.64 -9.47
N ARG A 189 9.07 16.93 -8.72
CA ARG A 189 9.36 15.51 -8.94
C ARG A 189 8.58 14.69 -7.91
N LYS A 190 7.77 13.75 -8.37
CA LYS A 190 7.03 12.81 -7.51
C LYS A 190 7.87 11.58 -7.21
N PHE A 191 7.86 11.14 -5.96
CA PHE A 191 8.44 9.88 -5.53
C PHE A 191 7.66 8.70 -6.11
N ASP A 192 8.38 7.72 -6.64
CA ASP A 192 7.85 6.50 -7.24
C ASP A 192 8.64 5.31 -6.71
N ASN A 193 8.02 4.54 -5.82
CA ASN A 193 8.66 3.41 -5.14
C ASN A 193 9.04 2.26 -6.09
N LYS A 194 8.56 2.28 -7.35
CA LYS A 194 8.99 1.33 -8.39
C LYS A 194 10.29 1.74 -9.07
N LYS A 195 10.68 3.01 -8.95
CA LYS A 195 11.86 3.59 -9.64
C LYS A 195 13.03 3.84 -8.72
N GLU A 196 12.75 4.23 -7.48
CA GLU A 196 13.79 4.55 -6.50
C GLU A 196 13.31 4.25 -5.08
N ASN A 197 14.28 4.05 -4.18
CA ASN A 197 14.00 3.92 -2.77
C ASN A 197 13.86 5.32 -2.12
N LEU A 198 13.17 5.38 -0.98
CA LEU A 198 12.83 6.65 -0.33
C LEU A 198 14.08 7.42 0.12
N SER A 199 15.12 6.71 0.57
CA SER A 199 16.38 7.34 1.00
C SER A 199 17.08 8.06 -0.14
N ASP A 200 17.09 7.50 -1.35
CA ASP A 200 17.72 8.13 -2.51
C ASP A 200 16.90 9.31 -3.03
N PHE A 201 15.57 9.29 -2.89
CA PHE A 201 14.72 10.43 -3.24
C PHE A 201 14.92 11.64 -2.32
N ILE A 202 15.14 11.38 -1.02
CA ILE A 202 15.30 12.40 0.02
C ILE A 202 16.69 13.07 -0.03
N LYS A 203 17.73 12.35 -0.44
CA LYS A 203 19.10 12.88 -0.59
C LYS A 203 19.22 13.83 -1.79
#